data_AF-A0AA39WXC7-F1
#
_entry.id   AF-A0AA39WXC7-F1
#
_cell.length_a   1.000
_cell.length_b   1.000
_cell.length_c   1.000
_cell.angle_alpha   90.00
_cell.angle_beta   90.00
_cell.angle_gamma   90.00
#
_symmetry.space_group_name_H-M   'P 1'
#
loop_
_entity.id
_entity.type
_entity.pdbx_description
1 polymer ?
#
loop_
_entity_poly.entity_id
_entity_poly.type
_entity_poly.pdbx_seq_one_letter_code
_entity_poly.pdbx_strand_id
1 'polypeptide(L)'
;MDSLRAQQNLTSSPNSLTVSEQRELEQRLQKRQVKEFMSLFGNLVDNCFTACVDDFTSKALSGREGGCIQRCVAKSMTTQTRLSERFAELNQAMTAEMQNKRF
;
A
#
# COMPACT_ATOMS: atom_id res chain seq x y z
N MET A 1 -11.13 -17.56 17.54
CA MET A 1 -9.75 -17.11 17.84
C MET A 1 -8.73 -17.75 16.87
N ASP A 2 -9.12 -18.05 15.62
CA ASP A 2 -8.23 -18.74 14.66
C ASP A 2 -8.01 -18.00 13.33
N SER A 3 -8.51 -16.76 13.21
CA SER A 3 -8.35 -15.97 11.97
C SER A 3 -7.15 -15.02 11.98
N LEU A 4 -6.40 -14.93 13.09
CA LEU A 4 -5.26 -14.00 13.24
C LEU A 4 -3.89 -14.61 12.87
N ARG A 5 -3.84 -15.89 12.48
CA ARG A 5 -2.58 -16.58 12.12
C ARG A 5 -2.20 -16.49 10.64
N ALA A 6 -3.10 -16.07 9.76
CA ALA A 6 -2.85 -16.04 8.31
C ALA A 6 -2.18 -14.76 7.78
N GLN A 7 -2.05 -13.71 8.60
CA GLN A 7 -1.43 -12.44 8.21
C GLN A 7 0.07 -12.31 8.58
N GLN A 8 0.70 -13.36 9.15
CA GLN A 8 2.10 -13.30 9.59
C GLN A 8 3.14 -13.69 8.51
N ASN A 9 2.73 -14.01 7.29
CA ASN A 9 3.61 -14.59 6.25
C ASN A 9 4.32 -13.59 5.32
N LEU A 10 4.45 -12.30 5.67
CA LEU A 10 5.27 -11.34 4.91
C LEU A 10 6.42 -10.67 5.69
N THR A 11 6.61 -10.99 6.97
CA THR A 11 7.79 -10.51 7.72
C THR A 11 8.69 -11.69 7.99
N SER A 12 9.89 -11.64 7.41
CA SER A 12 11.05 -12.50 7.69
C SER A 12 11.04 -13.08 9.11
N SER A 13 11.15 -14.40 9.20
CA SER A 13 11.17 -15.20 10.43
C SER A 13 11.87 -14.48 11.61
N PRO A 14 11.14 -14.02 12.65
CA PRO A 14 11.72 -13.30 13.78
C PRO A 14 12.51 -14.19 14.76
N ASN A 15 12.53 -15.50 14.54
CA ASN A 15 13.13 -16.49 15.44
C ASN A 15 14.67 -16.55 15.41
N SER A 16 15.34 -15.70 14.62
CA SER A 16 16.81 -15.63 14.57
C SER A 16 17.40 -14.29 14.99
N LEU A 17 16.60 -13.37 15.55
CA LEU A 17 17.06 -12.03 15.93
C LEU A 17 17.16 -11.90 17.46
N THR A 18 18.22 -11.24 17.93
CA THR A 18 18.36 -10.81 19.32
C THR A 18 17.36 -9.70 19.66
N VAL A 19 17.10 -9.49 20.95
CA VAL A 19 16.20 -8.43 21.43
C VAL A 19 16.65 -7.03 20.97
N SER A 20 17.96 -6.79 20.91
CA SER A 20 18.52 -5.54 20.38
C SER A 20 18.23 -5.36 18.90
N GLU A 21 18.37 -6.41 18.10
CA GLU A 21 18.10 -6.36 16.65
C GLU A 21 16.61 -6.21 16.36
N GLN A 22 15.73 -6.84 17.13
CA GLN A 22 14.29 -6.63 17.01
C GLN A 22 13.91 -5.16 17.25
N ARG A 23 14.45 -4.53 18.31
CA ARG A 23 14.18 -3.12 18.61
C ARG A 23 14.68 -2.19 17.51
N GLU A 24 15.85 -2.46 16.95
CA GLU A 24 16.38 -1.69 15.83
C GLU A 24 15.51 -1.88 14.57
N LEU A 25 15.08 -3.12 14.29
CA LEU A 25 14.21 -3.42 13.16
C LEU A 25 12.87 -2.69 13.29
N GLU A 26 12.24 -2.70 14.46
CA GLU A 26 11.00 -1.96 14.71
C GLU A 26 11.16 -0.46 14.42
N GLN A 27 12.25 0.16 14.89
CA GLN A 27 12.54 1.57 14.60
C GLN A 27 12.71 1.83 13.10
N ARG A 28 13.41 0.93 12.39
CA ARG A 28 13.59 1.03 10.93
C ARG A 28 12.25 0.88 10.20
N LEU A 29 11.38 -0.04 10.64
CA LEU A 29 10.05 -0.25 10.07
C LEU A 29 9.14 0.96 10.28
N GLN A 30 9.15 1.57 11.47
CA GLN A 30 8.38 2.79 11.73
C GLN A 30 8.80 3.95 10.82
N LYS A 31 10.11 4.19 10.68
CA LYS A 31 10.64 5.21 9.76
C LYS A 31 10.24 4.93 8.32
N ARG A 32 10.25 3.66 7.92
CA ARG A 32 9.85 3.23 6.59
C ARG A 32 8.37 3.50 6.31
N GLN A 33 7.47 3.21 7.25
CA GLN A 33 6.04 3.48 7.09
C GLN A 33 5.76 4.97 6.78
N VAL A 34 6.44 5.89 7.49
CA VAL A 34 6.28 7.33 7.23
C VAL A 34 6.76 7.70 5.82
N LYS A 35 7.91 7.17 5.41
CA LYS A 35 8.45 7.42 4.05
C LYS A 35 7.53 6.89 2.97
N GLU A 36 7.00 5.67 3.16
CA GLU A 36 6.05 5.06 2.23
C GLU A 36 4.77 5.87 2.14
N PHE A 37 4.24 6.33 3.27
CA PHE A 37 3.07 7.20 3.29
C PHE A 37 3.29 8.51 2.53
N MET A 38 4.43 9.18 2.72
CA MET A 38 4.76 10.39 1.98
C MET A 38 4.85 10.14 0.46
N SER A 39 5.42 9.01 0.05
CA SER A 39 5.48 8.63 -1.36
C SER A 39 4.09 8.34 -1.93
N LEU A 40 3.23 7.64 -1.20
CA LEU A 40 1.84 7.37 -1.60
C LEU A 40 1.06 8.68 -1.76
N PHE A 41 1.22 9.60 -0.81
CA PHE A 41 0.60 10.92 -0.88
C PHE A 41 1.07 11.71 -2.12
N GLY A 42 2.39 11.76 -2.36
CA GLY A 42 2.95 12.43 -3.54
C GLY A 42 2.42 11.87 -4.85
N ASN A 43 2.43 10.55 -5.01
CA ASN A 43 1.91 9.88 -6.20
C ASN A 43 0.41 10.10 -6.38
N LEU A 44 -0.37 10.14 -5.29
CA LEU A 44 -1.80 10.42 -5.36
C LEU A 44 -2.07 11.84 -5.86
N VAL A 45 -1.36 12.81 -5.32
CA VAL A 45 -1.48 14.22 -5.71
C VAL A 45 -1.13 14.40 -7.18
N ASP A 46 0.02 13.88 -7.62
CA ASP A 46 0.48 13.98 -9.01
C ASP A 46 -0.52 13.35 -9.99
N ASN A 47 -0.92 12.09 -9.75
CA ASN A 47 -1.88 11.39 -10.60
C ASN A 47 -3.22 12.11 -10.70
N CYS A 48 -3.77 12.59 -9.58
CA CYS A 48 -5.06 13.29 -9.61
C CYS A 48 -4.94 14.68 -10.21
N PHE A 49 -3.82 15.38 -10.04
CA PHE A 49 -3.59 16.66 -10.69
C PHE A 49 -3.53 16.49 -12.21
N THR A 50 -2.67 15.60 -12.71
CA THR A 50 -2.51 15.34 -14.15
C THR A 50 -3.79 14.84 -14.81
N ALA A 51 -4.61 14.05 -14.10
CA ALA A 51 -5.84 13.50 -14.66
C ALA A 51 -7.03 14.47 -14.64
N CYS A 52 -7.05 15.44 -13.71
CA CYS A 52 -8.25 16.23 -13.44
C CYS A 52 -8.11 17.73 -13.61
N VAL A 53 -6.89 18.29 -13.58
CA VAL A 53 -6.66 19.73 -13.72
C VAL A 53 -6.23 20.01 -15.15
N ASP A 54 -7.19 20.48 -15.94
CA ASP A 54 -7.04 20.67 -17.39
C ASP A 54 -7.29 22.12 -17.83
N ASP A 55 -7.77 22.98 -16.94
CA ASP A 55 -8.05 24.39 -17.21
C ASP A 55 -7.07 25.31 -16.47
N PHE A 56 -6.20 25.97 -17.24
CA PHE A 56 -5.17 26.88 -16.71
C PHE A 56 -5.51 28.36 -16.88
N THR A 57 -6.79 28.71 -17.02
CA THR A 57 -7.24 30.11 -17.14
C THR A 57 -7.44 30.81 -15.80
N SER A 58 -7.39 30.08 -14.68
CA SER A 58 -7.60 30.57 -13.31
C SER A 58 -6.57 30.00 -12.33
N LYS A 59 -6.36 30.68 -11.20
CA LYS A 59 -5.56 30.18 -10.07
C LYS A 59 -6.35 29.26 -9.12
N ALA A 60 -7.67 29.24 -9.26
CA ALA A 60 -8.56 28.43 -8.43
C ALA A 60 -9.13 27.28 -9.24
N LEU A 61 -9.28 26.12 -8.60
CA LEU A 61 -9.94 24.96 -9.18
C LEU A 61 -11.40 25.28 -9.50
N SER A 62 -11.83 24.92 -10.69
CA SER A 62 -13.25 24.95 -11.03
C SER A 62 -14.03 23.86 -10.28
N GLY A 63 -15.36 24.02 -10.19
CA GLY A 63 -16.21 22.98 -9.60
C GLY A 63 -16.11 21.62 -10.30
N ARG A 64 -15.82 21.61 -11.60
CA ARG A 64 -15.61 20.39 -12.39
C ARG A 64 -14.36 19.64 -11.94
N GLU A 65 -13.24 20.36 -11.86
CA GLU A 65 -11.93 19.81 -11.46
C GLU A 65 -11.97 19.34 -10.00
N GLY A 66 -12.55 20.14 -9.10
CA GLY A 66 -12.76 19.75 -7.70
C GLY A 66 -13.55 18.44 -7.55
N GLY A 67 -14.64 18.30 -8.30
CA GLY A 67 -15.41 17.06 -8.34
C GLY A 67 -14.64 15.88 -8.95
N CYS A 68 -13.80 16.12 -9.96
CA CYS A 68 -12.92 15.10 -10.53
C CYS A 68 -11.89 14.62 -9.50
N ILE A 69 -11.20 15.52 -8.81
CA ILE A 69 -10.18 15.21 -7.80
C ILE A 69 -10.77 14.35 -6.68
N GLN A 70 -11.96 14.68 -6.15
CA GLN A 70 -12.61 13.87 -5.12
C GLN A 70 -12.85 12.42 -5.58
N ARG A 71 -13.35 12.25 -6.81
CA ARG A 71 -13.56 10.91 -7.40
C ARG A 71 -12.24 10.19 -7.67
N CYS A 72 -11.22 10.91 -8.13
CA CYS A 72 -9.88 10.36 -8.35
C CYS A 72 -9.30 9.79 -7.06
N VAL A 73 -9.34 10.56 -5.97
CA VAL A 73 -8.84 10.12 -4.66
C VAL A 73 -9.58 8.87 -4.16
N ALA A 74 -10.92 8.89 -4.21
CA ALA A 74 -11.73 7.75 -3.81
C ALA A 74 -11.45 6.50 -4.65
N LYS A 75 -11.30 6.66 -5.97
CA LYS A 75 -10.94 5.58 -6.89
C LYS A 75 -9.56 5.03 -6.59
N SER A 76 -8.56 5.88 -6.36
CA SER A 76 -7.19 5.45 -6.07
C SER A 76 -7.11 4.67 -4.77
N MET A 77 -7.82 5.08 -3.71
CA MET A 77 -7.84 4.35 -2.44
C MET A 77 -8.54 3.00 -2.55
N THR A 78 -9.73 2.95 -3.16
CA THR A 78 -10.46 1.69 -3.36
C THR A 78 -9.71 0.72 -4.28
N THR A 79 -9.02 1.25 -5.29
CA THR A 79 -8.15 0.45 -6.17
C THR A 79 -6.97 -0.15 -5.40
N GLN A 80 -6.28 0.64 -4.57
CA GLN A 80 -5.19 0.14 -3.73
C GLN A 80 -5.65 -0.98 -2.79
N THR A 81 -6.80 -0.82 -2.12
CA THR A 81 -7.37 -1.86 -1.26
C THR A 81 -7.64 -3.15 -2.04
N ARG A 82 -8.32 -3.05 -3.19
CA ARG A 82 -8.66 -4.21 -4.00
C ARG A 82 -7.42 -4.91 -4.57
N LEU A 83 -6.42 -4.14 -5.01
CA LEU A 83 -5.16 -4.70 -5.48
C LEU A 83 -4.43 -5.44 -4.35
N SER A 84 -4.44 -4.90 -3.13
CA SER A 84 -3.87 -5.55 -1.95
C SER A 84 -4.53 -6.90 -1.65
N GLU A 85 -5.87 -6.96 -1.69
CA GLU A 85 -6.62 -8.21 -1.50
C GLU A 85 -6.23 -9.27 -2.53
N ARG A 86 -6.20 -8.91 -3.82
CA ARG A 86 -5.83 -9.85 -4.90
C ARG A 86 -4.36 -10.28 -4.81
N PHE A 87 -3.48 -9.37 -4.42
CA PHE A 87 -2.08 -9.69 -4.20
C PHE A 87 -1.90 -10.70 -3.06
N ALA A 88 -2.67 -10.54 -1.96
CA ALA A 88 -2.64 -11.50 -0.85
C ALA A 88 -3.12 -12.89 -1.27
N GLU A 89 -4.21 -12.98 -2.05
CA GLU A 89 -4.72 -14.24 -2.61
C GLU A 89 -3.65 -14.95 -3.48
N LEU A 90 -3.02 -14.21 -4.40
CA LEU A 90 -1.98 -14.75 -5.28
C LEU A 90 -0.74 -15.22 -4.52
N ASN A 91 -0.31 -14.46 -3.51
CA ASN A 91 0.85 -14.82 -2.70
C ASN A 91 0.62 -16.11 -1.89
N GLN A 92 -0.61 -16.30 -1.39
CA GLN A 92 -1.00 -17.54 -0.72
C GLN A 92 -1.00 -18.73 -1.67
N ALA A 93 -1.60 -18.58 -2.86
CA ALA A 93 -1.62 -19.63 -3.88
C ALA A 93 -0.20 -20.04 -4.31
N MET A 94 0.67 -19.08 -4.59
CA MET A 94 2.07 -19.32 -4.97
C MET A 94 2.84 -20.06 -3.86
N THR A 95 2.61 -19.70 -2.60
CA THR A 95 3.27 -20.37 -1.46
C THR A 95 2.79 -21.82 -1.33
N ALA A 96 1.50 -22.08 -1.54
CA ALA A 96 0.94 -23.43 -1.54
C ALA A 96 1.50 -24.30 -2.69
N GLU A 97 1.63 -23.74 -3.89
CA GLU A 97 2.25 -24.44 -5.02
C GLU A 97 3.73 -24.77 -4.79
N MET A 98 4.50 -23.85 -4.19
CA MET A 98 5.91 -24.09 -3.83
C MET A 98 6.07 -25.22 -2.81
N GLN A 99 5.11 -25.40 -1.90
CA GLN A 99 5.11 -26.53 -0.97
C GLN A 99 4.78 -27.85 -1.68
N ASN A 100 3.88 -27.83 -2.68
CA ASN A 100 3.48 -29.03 -3.41
C ASN A 100 4.57 -29.54 -4.37
N LYS A 101 5.40 -28.65 -4.94
CA LYS A 101 6.56 -29.04 -5.78
C LYS A 101 7.78 -29.55 -5.00
N ARG A 102 7.67 -29.68 -3.68
CA ARG A 102 8.75 -30.15 -2.80
C ARG A 102 8.70 -31.67 -2.56
N PHE A 103 7.83 -32.39 -3.27
CA PHE A 103 7.78 -33.86 -3.36
C PHE A 103 7.93 -34.31 -4.82
#